data_AF-A0A813GQ43-F1
#
_entry.id   AF-A0A813GQ43-F1
#
_cell.length_a   1.000
_cell.length_b   1.000
_cell.length_c   1.000
_cell.angle_alpha   90.00
_cell.angle_beta   90.00
_cell.angle_gamma   90.00
#
_symmetry.space_group_name_H-M   'P 1'
#
loop_
_entity.id
_entity.type
_entity.pdbx_description
1 polymer ?
#
loop_
_entity_poly.entity_id
_entity_poly.type
_entity_poly.pdbx_seq_one_letter_code
_entity_poly.pdbx_strand_id
1 'polypeptide(L)'
;MDMIAAGSYGFTGMLMDFFGYNRKNFMNDRRQRQVMEYQLVESKIIQSDLWRDDVREAIELTPKKMEVYLLVIALELTGAATCLCKARVPPGAPAWLVSASVLSICTAITYLLLGLWFGLHAFVASQAYKVRILTQLVRLPIPTWSAMEAARTYASDFEGMNKKQMLRVPFAGGSQESWVSSSGEASAE
;
A
#
# COMPACT_ATOMS: atom_id res chain seq x y z
N MET A 1 -49.70 -40.13 38.61
CA MET A 1 -49.37 -39.71 37.23
C MET A 1 -48.34 -38.55 37.19
N ASP A 2 -47.67 -38.22 38.31
CA ASP A 2 -46.76 -37.05 38.38
C ASP A 2 -45.29 -37.32 38.03
N MET A 3 -44.88 -38.58 37.79
CA MET A 3 -43.49 -38.91 37.42
C MET A 3 -43.13 -38.59 35.96
N ILE A 4 -44.12 -38.33 35.08
CA ILE A 4 -43.87 -37.94 33.69
C ILE A 4 -43.55 -36.44 33.59
N ALA A 5 -44.04 -35.62 34.52
CA ALA A 5 -43.78 -34.18 34.53
C ALA A 5 -42.35 -33.83 34.97
N ALA A 6 -41.77 -34.56 35.95
CA ALA A 6 -40.43 -34.28 36.45
C ALA A 6 -39.30 -34.58 35.43
N GLY A 7 -39.47 -35.61 34.58
CA GLY A 7 -38.52 -35.93 33.50
C GLY A 7 -38.54 -34.92 32.34
N SER A 8 -39.68 -34.25 32.13
CA SER A 8 -39.86 -33.20 31.11
C SER A 8 -39.02 -31.95 31.43
N TYR A 9 -38.96 -31.53 32.69
CA TYR A 9 -38.18 -30.35 33.12
C TYR A 9 -36.67 -30.55 33.01
N GLY A 10 -36.15 -31.77 33.22
CA GLY A 10 -34.73 -32.09 33.04
C GLY A 10 -34.31 -32.10 31.56
N PHE A 11 -35.16 -32.63 30.68
CA PHE A 11 -34.88 -32.68 29.24
C PHE A 11 -35.01 -31.32 28.56
N THR A 12 -36.00 -30.50 28.97
CA THR A 12 -36.11 -29.11 28.50
C THR A 12 -34.97 -28.22 29.00
N GLY A 13 -34.51 -28.41 30.24
CA GLY A 13 -33.30 -27.74 30.75
C GLY A 13 -32.04 -28.08 29.94
N MET A 14 -31.80 -29.36 29.65
CA MET A 14 -30.68 -29.79 28.80
C MET A 14 -30.75 -29.24 27.37
N LEU A 15 -31.95 -29.19 26.76
CA LEU A 15 -32.12 -28.62 25.42
C LEU A 15 -31.84 -27.11 25.39
N MET A 16 -32.26 -26.38 26.43
CA MET A 16 -32.01 -24.95 26.57
C MET A 16 -30.52 -24.66 26.76
N ASP A 17 -29.83 -25.46 27.58
CA ASP A 17 -28.38 -25.33 27.77
C ASP A 17 -27.60 -25.68 26.50
N PHE A 18 -28.03 -26.70 25.76
CA PHE A 18 -27.41 -27.10 24.49
C PHE A 18 -27.62 -26.06 23.38
N PHE A 19 -28.82 -25.48 23.31
CA PHE A 19 -29.13 -24.37 22.40
C PHE A 19 -28.35 -23.11 22.78
N GLY A 20 -28.26 -22.80 24.08
CA GLY A 20 -27.46 -21.69 24.62
C GLY A 20 -25.98 -21.82 24.30
N TYR A 21 -25.43 -23.03 24.42
CA TYR A 21 -24.05 -23.35 24.04
C TYR A 21 -23.81 -23.10 22.54
N ASN A 22 -24.68 -23.61 21.67
CA ASN A 22 -24.53 -23.45 20.22
C ASN A 22 -24.66 -21.99 19.78
N ARG A 23 -25.60 -21.24 20.36
CA ARG A 23 -25.74 -19.80 20.12
C ARG A 23 -24.50 -19.02 20.58
N LYS A 24 -23.95 -19.34 21.75
CA LYS A 24 -22.73 -18.71 22.26
C LYS A 24 -21.51 -19.02 21.39
N ASN A 25 -21.40 -20.25 20.90
CA ASN A 25 -20.33 -20.67 20.00
C ASN A 25 -20.44 -19.98 18.63
N PHE A 26 -21.65 -19.89 18.07
CA PHE A 26 -21.89 -19.13 16.83
C PHE A 26 -21.47 -17.67 16.99
N MET A 27 -21.83 -17.03 18.10
CA MET A 27 -21.41 -15.64 18.38
C MET A 27 -19.89 -15.50 18.50
N ASN A 28 -19.20 -16.52 19.01
CA ASN A 28 -17.75 -16.53 19.11
C ASN A 28 -17.09 -16.66 17.73
N ASP A 29 -17.54 -17.62 16.90
CA ASP A 29 -17.08 -17.79 15.52
C ASP A 29 -17.30 -16.52 14.70
N ARG A 30 -18.46 -15.86 14.87
CA ARG A 30 -18.79 -14.59 14.20
C ARG A 30 -17.89 -13.45 14.65
N ARG A 31 -17.61 -13.33 15.96
CA ARG A 31 -16.64 -12.35 16.47
C ARG A 31 -15.25 -12.57 15.88
N GLN A 32 -14.80 -13.83 15.77
CA GLN A 32 -13.49 -14.14 15.16
C GLN A 32 -13.44 -13.74 13.68
N ARG A 33 -14.50 -14.00 12.91
CA ARG A 33 -14.59 -13.53 11.52
C ARG A 33 -14.55 -12.00 11.43
N GLN A 34 -15.28 -11.31 12.30
CA GLN A 34 -15.26 -9.85 12.34
C GLN A 34 -13.84 -9.31 12.60
N VAL A 35 -13.10 -9.93 13.53
CA VAL A 35 -11.69 -9.58 13.78
C VAL A 35 -10.82 -9.83 12.55
N MET A 36 -10.98 -10.96 11.84
CA MET A 36 -10.24 -11.21 10.60
C MET A 36 -10.56 -10.18 9.51
N GLU A 37 -11.82 -9.80 9.33
CA GLU A 37 -12.20 -8.78 8.34
C GLU A 37 -11.55 -7.43 8.65
N TYR A 38 -11.50 -7.02 9.93
CA TYR A 38 -10.77 -5.82 10.33
C TYR A 38 -9.27 -5.93 10.05
N GLN A 39 -8.65 -7.08 10.34
CA GLN A 39 -7.23 -7.32 10.06
C GLN A 39 -6.93 -7.31 8.55
N LEU A 40 -7.85 -7.80 7.71
CA LEU A 40 -7.71 -7.75 6.25
C LEU A 40 -7.77 -6.31 5.74
N VAL A 41 -8.68 -5.48 6.27
CA VAL A 41 -8.75 -4.05 5.92
C VAL A 41 -7.49 -3.33 6.40
N GLU A 42 -7.02 -3.61 7.62
CA GLU A 42 -5.77 -3.06 8.14
C GLU A 42 -4.58 -3.44 7.26
N SER A 43 -4.47 -4.71 6.85
CA SER A 43 -3.41 -5.18 5.95
C SER A 43 -3.42 -4.45 4.59
N LYS A 44 -4.61 -4.12 4.06
CA LYS A 44 -4.75 -3.32 2.83
C LYS A 44 -4.31 -1.88 3.01
N ILE A 45 -4.55 -1.28 4.17
CA ILE A 45 -4.08 0.07 4.49
C ILE A 45 -2.55 0.07 4.56
N ILE A 46 -1.97 -0.88 5.30
CA ILE A 46 -0.51 -1.04 5.41
C ILE A 46 0.12 -1.25 4.03
N GLN A 47 -0.47 -2.10 3.18
CA GLN A 47 -0.02 -2.29 1.81
C GLN A 47 -0.04 -0.98 1.00
N SER A 48 -1.09 -0.19 1.15
CA SER A 48 -1.18 1.12 0.49
C SER A 48 -0.09 2.07 0.98
N ASP A 49 0.27 2.06 2.25
CA ASP A 49 1.34 2.89 2.80
C ASP A 49 2.71 2.45 2.28
N LEU A 50 2.97 1.13 2.24
CA LEU A 50 4.18 0.57 1.64
C LEU A 50 4.35 1.00 0.17
N TRP A 51 3.27 1.01 -0.62
CA TRP A 51 3.33 1.49 -2.01
C TRP A 51 3.66 2.98 -2.12
N ARG A 52 3.20 3.80 -1.16
CA ARG A 52 3.51 5.24 -1.15
C ARG A 52 4.98 5.48 -0.83
N ASP A 53 5.54 4.69 0.07
CA ASP A 53 6.96 4.77 0.42
C ASP A 53 7.86 4.24 -0.69
N ASP A 54 7.49 3.16 -1.37
CA ASP A 54 8.22 2.63 -2.53
C ASP A 54 8.27 3.65 -3.68
N VAL A 55 7.14 4.29 -4.00
CA VAL A 55 7.09 5.40 -4.97
C VAL A 55 7.99 6.56 -4.56
N ARG A 56 8.01 6.89 -3.27
CA ARG A 56 8.86 7.98 -2.75
C ARG A 56 10.33 7.65 -2.94
N GLU A 57 10.74 6.43 -2.57
CA GLU A 57 12.12 5.96 -2.66
C GLU A 57 12.60 5.86 -4.12
N ALA A 58 11.79 5.25 -5.00
CA ALA A 58 12.11 5.10 -6.42
C ALA A 58 12.36 6.46 -7.10
N ILE A 59 11.56 7.47 -6.78
CA ILE A 59 11.70 8.80 -7.39
C ILE A 59 12.84 9.60 -6.75
N GLU A 60 13.14 9.38 -5.47
CA GLU A 60 14.17 10.11 -4.73
C GLU A 60 15.60 9.82 -5.18
N LEU A 61 15.83 8.72 -5.89
CA LEU A 61 17.13 8.41 -6.49
C LEU A 61 17.57 9.46 -7.53
N THR A 62 16.63 9.97 -8.34
CA THR A 62 16.91 10.95 -9.41
C THR A 62 17.39 12.30 -8.89
N PRO A 63 16.67 12.99 -7.98
CA PRO A 63 17.12 14.28 -7.45
C PRO A 63 18.44 14.16 -6.71
N LYS A 64 18.65 13.08 -5.93
CA LYS A 64 19.94 12.81 -5.26
C LYS A 64 21.10 12.72 -6.26
N LYS A 65 20.92 12.03 -7.39
CA LYS A 65 21.94 11.96 -8.44
C LYS A 65 22.16 13.31 -9.12
N MET A 66 21.09 14.06 -9.40
CA MET A 66 21.20 15.37 -10.04
C MET A 66 21.88 16.41 -9.15
N GLU A 67 21.66 16.39 -7.84
CA GLU A 67 22.36 17.27 -6.90
C GLU A 67 23.89 17.09 -6.96
N VAL A 68 24.36 15.85 -7.02
CA VAL A 68 25.79 15.55 -7.16
C VAL A 68 26.34 16.08 -8.49
N TYR A 69 25.63 15.88 -9.60
CA TYR A 69 26.07 16.38 -10.91
C TYR A 69 26.05 17.90 -10.98
N LEU A 70 25.02 18.56 -10.44
CA LEU A 70 24.93 20.03 -10.40
C LEU A 70 26.06 20.64 -9.58
N LEU A 71 26.48 20.00 -8.48
CA LEU A 71 27.63 20.44 -7.69
C LEU A 71 28.93 20.37 -8.51
N VAL A 72 29.18 19.26 -9.20
CA VAL A 72 30.38 19.11 -10.05
C VAL A 72 30.38 20.15 -11.17
N ILE A 73 29.26 20.32 -11.87
CA ILE A 73 29.11 21.33 -12.93
C ILE A 73 29.36 22.74 -12.40
N ALA A 74 28.86 23.08 -11.20
CA ALA A 74 29.10 24.40 -10.59
C ALA A 74 30.58 24.64 -10.26
N LEU A 75 31.29 23.60 -9.80
CA LEU A 75 32.72 23.67 -9.52
C LEU A 75 33.53 23.83 -10.82
N GLU A 76 33.22 23.04 -11.85
CA GLU A 76 33.87 23.15 -13.16
C GLU A 76 33.59 24.49 -13.84
N LEU A 77 32.38 25.03 -13.71
CA LEU A 77 32.02 26.34 -14.24
C LEU A 77 32.86 27.46 -13.59
N THR A 78 33.07 27.36 -12.28
CA THR A 78 33.96 28.28 -11.55
C THR A 78 35.40 28.15 -12.04
N GLY A 79 35.88 26.93 -12.26
CA GLY A 79 37.19 26.67 -12.88
C GLY A 79 37.33 27.31 -14.26
N ALA A 80 36.37 27.05 -15.16
CA ALA A 80 36.36 27.61 -16.52
C ALA A 80 36.30 29.15 -16.51
N ALA A 81 35.55 29.76 -15.59
CA ALA A 81 35.52 31.21 -15.39
C ALA A 81 36.87 31.76 -14.93
N THR A 82 37.56 31.08 -14.00
CA THR A 82 38.91 31.50 -13.59
C THR A 82 39.94 31.37 -14.71
N CYS A 83 39.83 30.33 -15.54
CA CYS A 83 40.65 30.19 -16.74
C CYS A 83 40.39 31.33 -17.73
N LEU A 84 39.14 31.74 -17.94
CA LEU A 84 38.82 32.87 -18.82
C LEU A 84 39.48 34.18 -18.36
N CYS A 85 39.49 34.45 -17.04
CA CYS A 85 40.05 35.70 -16.51
C CYS A 85 41.59 35.69 -16.37
N LYS A 86 42.21 34.53 -16.15
CA LYS A 86 43.64 34.42 -15.81
C LYS A 86 44.50 33.70 -16.84
N ALA A 87 43.92 33.01 -17.82
CA ALA A 87 44.70 32.30 -18.84
C ALA A 87 45.43 33.32 -19.73
N ARG A 88 46.75 33.40 -19.55
CA ARG A 88 47.62 34.25 -20.36
C ARG A 88 48.39 33.38 -21.33
N VAL A 89 48.13 33.58 -22.62
CA VAL A 89 48.93 32.98 -23.69
C VAL A 89 50.32 33.66 -23.68
N PRO A 90 51.43 32.93 -23.88
CA PRO A 90 52.77 33.50 -23.85
C PRO A 90 52.91 34.71 -24.80
N PRO A 91 53.63 35.77 -24.37
CA PRO A 91 53.83 36.96 -25.19
C PRO A 91 54.63 36.58 -26.44
N GLY A 92 54.05 36.80 -27.63
CA GLY A 92 54.62 36.41 -28.92
C GLY A 92 53.87 35.28 -29.65
N ALA A 93 52.81 34.73 -29.07
CA ALA A 93 51.96 33.75 -29.75
C ALA A 93 51.21 34.35 -30.96
N PRO A 94 50.99 33.58 -32.03
CA PRO A 94 50.24 34.05 -33.20
C PRO A 94 48.76 34.29 -32.85
N ALA A 95 48.16 35.31 -33.47
CA ALA A 95 46.80 35.77 -33.14
C ALA A 95 45.72 34.68 -33.26
N TRP A 96 45.86 33.75 -34.21
CA TRP A 96 44.91 32.64 -34.40
C TRP A 96 44.91 31.65 -33.23
N LEU A 97 46.03 31.50 -32.53
CA LEU A 97 46.13 30.62 -31.37
C LEU A 97 45.42 31.23 -30.15
N VAL A 98 45.53 32.55 -30.00
CA VAL A 98 44.84 33.30 -28.95
C VAL A 98 43.32 33.21 -29.16
N SER A 99 42.82 33.44 -30.38
CA SER A 99 41.39 33.34 -30.67
C SER A 99 40.86 31.91 -30.49
N ALA A 100 41.61 30.88 -30.89
CA ALA A 100 41.24 29.49 -30.68
C ALA A 100 41.15 29.13 -29.18
N SER A 101 42.07 29.63 -28.35
CA SER A 101 42.05 29.38 -26.90
C SER A 101 40.84 30.02 -26.21
N VAL A 102 40.49 31.25 -26.56
CA VAL A 102 39.29 31.94 -26.04
C VAL A 102 38.02 31.23 -26.49
N LEU A 103 37.94 30.81 -27.76
CA LEU A 103 36.79 30.08 -28.29
C LEU A 103 36.60 28.73 -27.57
N SER A 104 37.68 28.01 -27.29
CA SER A 104 37.64 26.74 -26.54
C SER A 104 37.13 26.92 -25.10
N ILE A 105 37.53 28.00 -24.42
CA ILE A 105 37.03 28.29 -23.07
C ILE A 105 35.56 28.74 -23.10
N CYS A 106 35.17 29.58 -24.05
CA CYS A 106 33.77 30.00 -24.23
C CYS A 106 32.85 28.82 -24.54
N THR A 107 33.28 27.87 -25.38
CA THR A 107 32.51 26.66 -25.70
C THR A 107 32.41 25.71 -24.51
N ALA A 108 33.45 25.59 -23.68
CA ALA A 108 33.38 24.84 -22.43
C ALA A 108 32.36 25.46 -21.46
N ILE A 109 32.35 26.79 -21.30
CA ILE A 109 31.39 27.50 -20.44
C ILE A 109 29.95 27.29 -20.93
N THR A 110 29.69 27.45 -22.24
CA THR A 110 28.33 27.26 -22.78
C THR A 110 27.86 25.82 -22.65
N TYR A 111 28.74 24.84 -22.83
CA TYR A 111 28.43 23.43 -22.60
C TYR A 111 28.07 23.13 -21.14
N LEU A 112 28.85 23.63 -20.19
CA LEU A 112 28.57 23.49 -18.76
C LEU A 112 27.26 24.19 -18.35
N LEU A 113 26.98 25.34 -18.94
CA LEU A 113 25.74 26.09 -18.68
C LEU A 113 24.50 25.36 -19.23
N LEU A 114 24.60 24.73 -20.40
CA LEU A 114 23.55 23.84 -20.92
C LEU A 114 23.37 22.59 -20.05
N GLY A 115 24.47 22.00 -19.57
CA GLY A 115 24.43 20.88 -18.63
C GLY A 115 23.72 21.24 -17.33
N LEU A 116 24.02 22.43 -16.77
CA LEU A 116 23.35 22.97 -15.59
C LEU A 116 21.85 23.16 -15.83
N TRP A 117 21.48 23.73 -16.98
CA TRP A 117 20.08 23.96 -17.35
C TRP A 117 19.29 22.64 -17.43
N PHE A 118 19.80 21.64 -18.13
CA PHE A 118 19.15 20.35 -18.25
C PHE A 118 19.10 19.60 -16.91
N GLY A 119 20.16 19.67 -16.10
CA GLY A 119 20.19 19.10 -14.76
C GLY A 119 19.14 19.71 -13.83
N LEU A 120 18.98 21.04 -13.87
CA LEU A 120 17.97 21.75 -13.09
C LEU A 120 16.55 21.38 -13.55
N HIS A 121 16.32 21.31 -14.86
CA HIS A 121 15.02 20.91 -15.40
C HIS A 121 14.66 19.48 -15.00
N ALA A 122 15.61 18.53 -15.06
CA ALA A 122 15.40 17.16 -14.63
C ALA A 122 15.10 17.07 -13.11
N PHE A 123 15.81 17.86 -12.30
CA PHE A 123 15.56 17.94 -10.86
C PHE A 123 14.13 18.40 -10.55
N VAL A 124 13.71 19.53 -11.12
CA VAL A 124 12.36 20.09 -10.90
C VAL A 124 11.28 19.15 -11.42
N ALA A 125 11.47 18.57 -12.61
CA ALA A 125 10.52 17.62 -13.20
C ALA A 125 10.31 16.39 -12.30
N SER A 126 11.40 15.82 -11.74
CA SER A 126 11.31 14.65 -10.86
C SER A 126 10.47 14.92 -9.60
N GLN A 127 10.62 16.11 -9.00
CA GLN A 127 9.85 16.52 -7.82
C GLN A 127 8.37 16.73 -8.16
N ALA A 128 8.09 17.33 -9.32
CA ALA A 128 6.71 17.49 -9.79
C ALA A 128 6.02 16.14 -10.04
N TYR A 129 6.72 15.18 -10.65
CA TYR A 129 6.19 13.83 -10.85
C TYR A 129 5.98 13.07 -9.54
N LYS A 130 6.87 13.22 -8.55
CA LYS A 130 6.71 12.65 -7.20
C LYS A 130 5.37 13.04 -6.58
N VAL A 131 5.07 14.35 -6.58
CA VAL A 131 3.81 14.87 -6.02
C VAL A 131 2.61 14.40 -6.84
N ARG A 132 2.72 14.40 -8.17
CA ARG A 132 1.64 13.98 -9.06
C ARG A 132 1.25 12.51 -8.87
N ILE A 133 2.22 11.60 -8.79
CA ILE A 133 1.97 10.17 -8.58
C ILE A 133 1.32 9.94 -7.20
N LEU A 134 1.82 10.60 -6.16
CA LEU A 134 1.32 10.43 -4.79
C LEU A 134 -0.10 10.96 -4.59
N THR A 135 -0.51 11.97 -5.37
CA THR A 135 -1.83 12.61 -5.28
C THR A 135 -2.87 12.03 -6.24
N GLN A 136 -2.46 11.66 -7.46
CA GLN A 136 -3.39 11.25 -8.51
C GLN A 136 -3.52 9.73 -8.65
N LEU A 137 -2.44 8.97 -8.44
CA LEU A 137 -2.39 7.54 -8.76
C LEU A 137 -2.50 6.66 -7.52
N VAL A 138 -1.83 7.00 -6.42
CA VAL A 138 -1.84 6.19 -5.20
C VAL A 138 -2.93 6.66 -4.24
N ARG A 139 -4.17 6.22 -4.49
CA ARG A 139 -5.33 6.48 -3.63
C ARG A 139 -5.47 5.42 -2.54
N LEU A 140 -5.92 5.82 -1.36
CA LEU A 140 -6.19 4.92 -0.24
C LEU A 140 -7.40 4.02 -0.55
N PRO A 141 -7.34 2.71 -0.24
CA PRO A 141 -8.49 1.83 -0.31
C PRO A 141 -9.44 2.12 0.86
N ILE A 142 -10.43 2.99 0.64
CA ILE A 142 -11.47 3.25 1.64
C ILE A 142 -12.56 2.18 1.48
N PRO A 143 -12.90 1.41 2.53
CA PRO A 143 -13.97 0.42 2.44
C PRO A 143 -15.31 1.11 2.14
N THR A 144 -16.09 0.55 1.23
CA THR A 144 -17.44 1.04 0.95
C THR A 144 -18.36 0.75 2.13
N TRP A 145 -19.43 1.54 2.24
CA TRP A 145 -20.37 1.37 3.35
C TRP A 145 -21.04 -0.01 3.36
N SER A 146 -21.28 -0.56 2.16
CA SER A 146 -21.74 -1.94 1.96
C SER A 146 -20.77 -2.98 2.50
N ALA A 147 -19.45 -2.77 2.37
CA ALA A 147 -18.45 -3.70 2.88
C ALA A 147 -18.38 -3.68 4.41
N MET A 148 -18.55 -2.50 5.02
CA MET A 148 -18.62 -2.39 6.48
C MET A 148 -19.92 -3.00 7.04
N GLU A 149 -21.04 -2.83 6.35
CA GLU A 149 -22.31 -3.45 6.74
C GLU A 149 -22.25 -4.98 6.61
N ALA A 150 -21.58 -5.51 5.57
CA ALA A 150 -21.35 -6.94 5.43
C ALA A 150 -20.45 -7.52 6.53
N ALA A 151 -19.53 -6.72 7.09
CA ALA A 151 -18.70 -7.12 8.22
C ALA A 151 -19.46 -7.11 9.56
N ARG A 152 -20.64 -6.47 9.62
CA ARG A 152 -21.48 -6.43 10.82
C ARG A 152 -22.21 -7.76 10.97
N THR A 153 -22.11 -8.37 12.14
CA THR A 153 -22.79 -9.63 12.44
C THR A 153 -24.07 -9.39 13.21
N TYR A 154 -25.21 -9.81 12.67
CA TYR A 154 -26.50 -9.71 13.34
C TYR A 154 -26.85 -11.00 14.10
N ALA A 155 -27.46 -10.84 15.27
CA ALA A 155 -27.92 -11.99 16.05
C ALA A 155 -29.05 -12.77 15.35
N SER A 156 -29.83 -12.08 14.51
CA SER A 156 -30.88 -12.66 13.68
C SER A 156 -30.34 -13.65 12.64
N ASP A 157 -29.06 -13.53 12.24
CA ASP A 157 -28.44 -14.45 11.28
C ASP A 157 -28.33 -15.87 11.83
N PHE A 158 -28.36 -16.03 13.16
CA PHE A 158 -28.40 -17.34 13.81
C PHE A 158 -29.73 -18.07 13.55
N GLU A 159 -30.83 -17.31 13.45
CA GLU A 159 -32.18 -17.84 13.26
C GLU A 159 -32.46 -18.20 11.80
N GLY A 160 -31.73 -17.56 10.87
CA GLY A 160 -31.79 -17.87 9.44
C GLY A 160 -30.89 -19.05 9.00
N MET A 161 -30.08 -19.61 9.90
CA MET A 161 -29.19 -20.74 9.57
C MET A 161 -29.94 -22.07 9.47
N ASN A 162 -29.38 -22.98 8.67
CA ASN A 162 -29.96 -24.30 8.48
C ASN A 162 -30.06 -25.06 9.81
N LYS A 163 -31.20 -25.70 10.09
CA LYS A 163 -31.51 -26.33 11.40
C LYS A 163 -30.47 -27.38 11.83
N LYS A 164 -29.82 -28.03 10.85
CA LYS A 164 -28.71 -28.98 11.06
C LYS A 164 -27.41 -28.29 11.52
N GLN A 165 -27.17 -27.03 11.13
CA GLN A 165 -26.01 -26.24 11.57
C GLN A 165 -26.24 -25.54 12.92
N MET A 166 -27.51 -25.34 13.33
CA MET A 166 -27.87 -24.76 14.63
C MET A 166 -27.62 -25.71 15.81
N LEU A 167 -27.66 -27.02 15.58
CA LEU A 167 -27.49 -28.06 16.61
C LEU A 167 -26.17 -28.80 16.40
N ARG A 168 -25.06 -28.21 16.86
CA ARG A 168 -23.74 -28.84 16.80
C ARG A 168 -23.46 -29.63 18.08
N VAL A 169 -23.03 -30.88 17.92
CA VAL A 169 -22.46 -31.70 19.00
C VAL A 169 -20.93 -31.62 18.92
N PRO A 170 -20.23 -31.28 20.01
CA PRO A 170 -18.77 -31.24 20.02
C PRO A 170 -18.19 -32.63 19.69
N PHE A 171 -17.13 -32.66 18.88
CA PHE A 171 -16.34 -33.84 18.46
C PHE A 171 -17.03 -34.86 17.53
N ALA A 172 -18.36 -34.83 17.36
CA ALA A 172 -19.09 -35.77 16.49
C ALA A 172 -19.43 -35.19 15.09
N GLY A 173 -19.44 -33.87 14.94
CA GLY A 173 -19.63 -33.21 13.65
C GLY A 173 -18.28 -32.85 13.01
N GLY A 174 -18.02 -33.34 11.79
CA GLY A 174 -16.79 -33.06 11.04
C GLY A 174 -16.53 -31.58 10.72
N SER A 175 -15.43 -31.30 10.02
CA SER A 175 -14.98 -29.94 9.64
C SER A 175 -16.11 -29.09 9.05
N GLN A 176 -16.19 -27.81 9.41
CA GLN A 176 -17.24 -26.90 8.92
C GLN A 176 -17.27 -26.79 7.39
N GLU A 177 -16.13 -26.99 6.72
CA GLU A 177 -15.98 -26.89 5.26
C GLU A 177 -16.82 -27.94 4.51
N SER A 178 -16.98 -29.14 5.08
CA SER A 178 -17.76 -30.22 4.43
C SER A 178 -19.27 -29.95 4.39
N TRP A 179 -19.75 -29.06 5.26
CA TRP A 179 -21.17 -28.70 5.34
C TRP A 179 -21.51 -27.54 4.41
N VAL A 180 -20.56 -26.62 4.18
CA VAL A 180 -20.74 -25.47 3.27
C VAL A 180 -20.84 -25.93 1.81
N SER A 181 -20.04 -26.93 1.41
CA SER A 181 -20.14 -27.53 0.06
C SER A 181 -21.51 -28.18 -0.20
N SER A 182 -22.05 -28.92 0.78
CA SER A 182 -23.35 -29.60 0.66
C SER A 182 -24.55 -28.65 0.51
N SER A 183 -24.45 -27.43 1.05
CA SER A 183 -25.49 -26.40 0.91
C SER A 183 -25.44 -25.65 -0.42
N GLY A 184 -24.26 -25.61 -1.08
CA GLY A 184 -24.11 -25.01 -2.41
C GLY A 184 -24.69 -25.87 -3.53
N GLU A 185 -24.59 -27.20 -3.41
CA GLU A 185 -25.15 -28.15 -4.38
C GLU A 185 -26.68 -28.21 -4.33
N ALA A 186 -27.30 -28.05 -3.16
CA ALA A 186 -28.77 -28.08 -3.00
C ALA A 186 -29.50 -26.81 -3.47
N SER A 187 -28.78 -25.78 -3.91
CA SER A 187 -29.36 -24.52 -4.44
C SER A 187 -29.21 -24.38 -5.97
N ALA A 188 -28.63 -25.39 -6.63
CA ALA A 188 -28.40 -25.44 -8.07
C ALA A 188 -29.34 -26.42 -8.82
N GLU A 189 -30.28 -27.05 -8.11
CA GLU A 189 -31.43 -27.79 -8.66
C GLU A 189 -32.75 -27.04 -8.40
#